data_AF-A0A3A4R7A7-F1
#
_entry.id   AF-A0A3A4R7A7-F1
#
_cell.length_a   1.000
_cell.length_b   1.000
_cell.length_c   1.000
_cell.angle_alpha   90.00
_cell.angle_beta   90.00
_cell.angle_gamma   90.00
#
_symmetry.space_group_name_H-M   'P 1'
#
loop_
_entity.id
_entity.type
_entity.pdbx_description
1 polymer ?
#
loop_
_entity_poly.entity_id
_entity_poly.type
_entity_poly.pdbx_seq_one_letter_code
_entity_poly.pdbx_strand_id
1 'polypeptide(L)' 'MSMDWEKYLDRTINVTMNENYGVVYGEKKEQSNFYEIVFKTGKLREVFEDGLLIESVRDKNMVMVFIPYSSIKCVEIF' A
#
# COMPACT_ATOMS: atom_id res chain seq x y z
N MET A 1 -12.56 3.48 -8.60
CA MET A 1 -13.07 4.29 -7.47
C MET A 1 -12.79 5.74 -7.79
N SER A 2 -13.81 6.59 -7.99
CA SER A 2 -13.61 8.03 -8.23
C SER A 2 -13.59 8.78 -6.90
N MET A 3 -12.53 8.60 -6.12
CA MET A 3 -12.26 9.41 -4.93
C MET A 3 -11.31 10.54 -5.33
N ASP A 4 -11.63 11.75 -4.92
CA ASP A 4 -10.83 12.94 -5.21
C ASP A 4 -9.69 13.05 -4.18
N TRP A 5 -8.60 12.33 -4.45
CA TRP A 5 -7.45 12.17 -3.55
C TRP A 5 -6.70 13.48 -3.29
N GLU A 6 -6.78 14.44 -4.20
CA GLU A 6 -6.10 15.74 -4.07
C GLU A 6 -6.58 16.51 -2.82
N LYS A 7 -7.82 16.28 -2.39
CA LYS A 7 -8.38 16.87 -1.15
C LYS A 7 -7.68 16.39 0.12
N TYR A 8 -6.93 15.30 0.06
CA TYR A 8 -6.26 14.68 1.19
C TYR A 8 -4.74 14.83 1.13
N LEU A 9 -4.23 15.68 0.23
CA LEU A 9 -2.83 16.06 0.24
C LEU A 9 -2.42 16.56 1.62
N ASP A 10 -1.20 16.18 2.01
CA ASP A 10 -0.61 16.41 3.31
C ASP A 10 -1.31 15.74 4.52
N ARG A 11 -2.33 14.90 4.31
CA ARG A 11 -2.92 14.07 5.37
C ARG A 11 -2.14 12.78 5.59
N THR A 12 -2.18 12.26 6.81
CA THR A 12 -1.62 10.95 7.10
C THR A 12 -2.63 9.89 6.65
N ILE A 13 -2.16 8.92 5.87
CA ILE A 13 -2.98 7.80 5.41
C ILE A 13 -2.36 6.48 5.83
N ASN A 14 -3.23 5.53 6.17
CA ASN A 14 -2.88 4.13 6.33
C ASN A 14 -3.44 3.37 5.13
N VAL A 15 -2.58 2.62 4.45
CA VAL A 15 -2.93 1.84 3.28
C VAL A 15 -2.76 0.37 3.61
N THR A 16 -3.85 -0.38 3.51
CA THR A 16 -3.84 -1.84 3.52
C THR A 16 -3.75 -2.32 2.08
N MET A 17 -2.71 -3.05 1.76
CA MET A 17 -2.51 -3.58 0.41
C MET A 17 -3.25 -4.90 0.21
N ASN A 18 -3.59 -5.22 -1.04
CA ASN A 18 -4.12 -6.52 -1.43
C ASN A 18 -3.12 -7.62 -1.06
N GLU A 19 -3.66 -8.74 -0.59
CA GLU A 19 -2.86 -9.92 -0.27
C GLU A 19 -2.20 -10.43 -1.55
N ASN A 20 -0.87 -10.48 -1.57
CA ASN A 20 -0.15 -11.09 -2.68
C ASN A 20 -0.29 -12.62 -2.56
N TYR A 21 -1.12 -13.22 -3.41
CA TYR A 21 -1.22 -14.67 -3.54
C TYR A 21 0.03 -15.21 -4.25
N GLY A 22 1.11 -15.42 -3.51
CA GLY A 22 2.26 -16.16 -3.98
C GLY A 22 1.97 -17.66 -3.94
N VAL A 23 1.29 -18.22 -4.95
CA VAL A 23 1.30 -19.67 -5.15
C VAL A 23 2.64 -20.05 -5.76
N VAL A 24 3.64 -20.30 -4.92
CA VAL A 24 4.86 -20.95 -5.39
C VAL A 24 4.55 -22.44 -5.44
N TYR A 25 4.24 -22.95 -6.64
CA TYR A 25 4.14 -24.39 -6.87
C TYR A 25 5.55 -25.01 -6.79
N GLY A 26 6.04 -25.21 -5.56
CA GLY A 26 7.09 -26.18 -5.30
C GLY A 26 6.47 -27.57 -5.40
N GLU A 27 7.03 -28.44 -6.24
CA GLU A 27 6.61 -29.83 -6.28
C GLU A 27 6.66 -30.44 -4.87
N LYS A 28 5.47 -30.85 -4.40
CA LYS A 28 5.16 -31.71 -3.25
C LYS A 28 4.83 -31.04 -1.91
N LYS A 29 3.59 -31.34 -1.52
CA LYS A 29 3.01 -31.56 -0.19
C LYS A 29 2.75 -30.32 0.67
N GLU A 30 1.44 -30.06 0.84
CA GLU A 30 0.81 -29.30 1.94
C GLU A 30 1.55 -28.03 2.35
N GLN A 31 1.39 -26.96 1.57
CA GLN A 31 1.85 -25.64 1.98
C GLN A 31 0.66 -24.73 2.22
N SER A 32 0.55 -24.25 3.46
CA SER A 32 -0.36 -23.20 3.89
C SER A 32 -0.24 -22.00 2.96
N ASN A 33 -1.37 -21.50 2.47
CA ASN A 33 -1.42 -20.23 1.77
C ASN A 33 -0.70 -19.16 2.61
N PHE A 34 0.34 -18.54 2.06
CA PHE A 34 1.00 -17.41 2.70
C PHE A 34 0.16 -16.17 2.46
N TYR A 35 -0.52 -15.69 3.50
CA TYR A 35 -1.22 -14.41 3.49
C TYR A 35 -0.29 -13.36 4.11
N GLU A 36 0.36 -12.54 3.29
CA GLU A 36 1.09 -11.37 3.80
C GLU A 36 0.23 -10.12 3.57
N ILE A 37 -0.35 -9.60 4.65
CA ILE A 37 -1.03 -8.30 4.64
C ILE A 37 0.04 -7.23 4.85
N VAL A 38 0.27 -6.41 3.82
CA VAL A 38 1.24 -5.32 3.90
C VAL A 38 0.51 -4.03 4.29
N PHE A 39 0.95 -3.41 5.38
CA PHE A 39 0.51 -2.09 5.82
C PHE A 39 1.55 -1.03 5.47
N LYS A 40 1.10 0.08 4.88
CA LYS A 40 1.92 1.26 4.62
C LYS A 40 1.27 2.47 5.28
N THR A 41 2.04 3.18 6.09
CA THR A 41 1.59 4.42 6.75
C THR A 41 2.51 5.56 6.36
N GLY A 42 1.93 6.69 5.99
CA GLY A 42 2.69 7.87 5.63
C GLY A 42 1.80 9.05 5.28
N LYS A 43 2.44 10.19 5.07
CA LYS A 43 1.78 11.43 4.65
C LYS A 43 1.57 11.39 3.13
N LEU A 44 0.34 11.60 2.65
CA LEU A 44 0.06 11.69 1.22
C LEU A 44 0.72 12.94 0.65
N ARG A 45 1.68 12.76 -0.26
CA ARG A 45 2.44 13.87 -0.86
C ARG A 45 1.95 14.21 -2.24
N GLU A 46 1.69 13.20 -3.06
CA GLU A 46 1.28 13.38 -4.44
C GLU A 46 0.28 12.31 -4.84
N VAL A 47 -0.59 12.67 -5.78
CA VAL A 47 -1.62 11.80 -6.35
C VAL A 47 -1.30 11.67 -7.83
N PHE A 48 -1.23 10.44 -8.30
CA PHE A 48 -1.02 10.12 -9.71
C PHE A 48 -2.27 9.44 -10.27
N GLU A 49 -2.34 9.35 -11.59
CA GLU A 49 -3.43 8.67 -12.29
C GLU A 49 -3.50 7.18 -11.93
N ASP A 50 -2.36 6.57 -11.60
CA ASP A 50 -2.20 5.13 -11.36
C ASP A 50 -1.94 4.76 -9.89
N GLY A 51 -1.73 5.73 -9.00
CA GLY A 51 -1.49 5.47 -7.59
C GLY A 51 -1.28 6.68 -6.70
N LEU A 52 -0.82 6.40 -5.48
CA LEU A 52 -0.56 7.38 -4.43
C LEU A 52 0.90 7.36 -4.04
N LEU A 53 1.49 8.53 -3.79
CA LEU A 53 2.83 8.66 -3.24
C LEU A 53 2.77 9.13 -1.80
N ILE A 54 3.27 8.30 -0.89
CA ILE A 54 3.35 8.62 0.53
C ILE A 54 4.78 8.88 0.97
N GLU A 55 4.96 9.83 1.86
CA GLU A 55 6.18 10.04 2.61
C GLU A 55 6.08 9.35 3.96
N SER A 56 7.07 8.52 4.29
CA SER A 56 7.14 7.81 5.57
C SER A 56 8.54 7.91 6.16
N VAL A 57 8.68 7.70 7.46
CA VAL A 57 9.98 7.65 8.13
C VAL A 57 10.29 6.21 8.47
N ARG A 58 11.37 5.67 7.90
CA ARG A 58 11.90 4.34 8.22
C ARG A 58 13.36 4.48 8.64
N ASP A 59 13.70 3.93 9.81
CA ASP A 59 15.07 3.94 10.33
C ASP A 59 15.71 5.35 10.33
N LYS A 60 14.92 6.36 10.73
CA LYS A 60 15.26 7.80 10.73
C LYS A 60 15.48 8.44 9.35
N ASN A 61 15.30 7.69 8.27
CA ASN A 61 15.36 8.19 6.91
C ASN A 61 13.95 8.46 6.38
N MET A 62 13.82 9.59 5.70
CA MET A 62 12.61 9.90 4.94
C MET A 62 12.61 9.05 3.67
N VAL A 63 11.53 8.30 3.46
CA VAL A 63 11.35 7.46 2.28
C VAL A 63 10.04 7.83 1.59
N MET A 64 10.09 7.88 0.26
CA MET A 64 8.91 8.06 -0.59
C MET A 64 8.48 6.69 -1.10
N VAL A 65 7.21 6.35 -0.94
CA VAL A 65 6.66 5.04 -1.33
C VAL A 65 5.49 5.27 -2.26
N PHE A 66 5.64 4.78 -3.49
CA PHE A 66 4.57 4.75 -4.46
C PHE A 66 3.70 3.50 -4.28
N ILE A 67 2.38 3.68 -4.29
CA ILE A 67 1.40 2.62 -4.08
C ILE A 67 0.40 2.65 -5.25
N PRO A 68 0.45 1.66 -6.17
CA PRO A 68 -0.51 1.55 -7.26
C PRO A 68 -1.93 1.32 -6.75
N TYR A 69 -2.95 1.95 -7.34
CA TYR A 69 -4.35 1.75 -6.94
C TYR A 69 -4.79 0.27 -7.02
N SER A 70 -4.26 -0.49 -7.98
CA SER A 70 -4.53 -1.92 -8.14
C SER A 70 -4.07 -2.76 -6.95
N SER A 71 -3.10 -2.27 -6.18
CA SER A 71 -2.56 -2.93 -5.00
C SER A 71 -3.26 -2.52 -3.70
N ILE A 72 -4.16 -1.53 -3.74
CA ILE A 72 -4.83 -1.00 -2.55
C ILE A 72 -6.10 -1.82 -2.27
N LYS A 73 -6.20 -2.36 -1.06
CA LYS A 73 -7.40 -3.01 -0.53
C LYS A 73 -8.30 -2.01 0.19
N CYS A 74 -7.69 -1.18 1.05
CA CYS A 74 -8.39 -0.18 1.86
C CYS A 74 -7.43 0.97 2.22
N VAL A 75 -7.98 2.17 2.40
CA VAL A 75 -7.24 3.35 2.90
C VAL A 75 -8.03 4.00 4.03
N GLU A 76 -7.35 4.30 5.13
CA GLU A 76 -7.87 5.11 6.23
C GLU A 76 -7.13 6.45 6.28
N ILE A 77 -7.86 7.55 6.44
CA ILE A 77 -7.35 8.93 6.38
C ILE A 77 -7.52 9.60 7.75
N PHE A 78 -6.49 10.28 8.23
CA PHE A 78 -6.43 10.96 9.53
C PHE A 78 -6.18 12.48 9.39
#